data_AF-E2B561-F1
#
_entry.id   AF-E2B561-F1
#
_cell.length_a   1.000
_cell.length_b   1.000
_cell.length_c   1.000
_cell.angle_alpha   90.00
_cell.angle_beta   90.00
_cell.angle_gamma   90.00
#
_symmetry.space_group_name_H-M   'P 1'
#
loop_
_entity.id
_entity.type
_entity.pdbx_description
1 polymer ?
#
loop_
_entity_poly.entity_id
_entity_poly.type
_entity_poly.pdbx_seq_one_letter_code
_entity_poly.pdbx_strand_id
1 'polypeptide(L)'
;CNMILYCSSNHELEDKTNHEEICKILRKLSHSHPIFWLNHNFVRDNWVKSRKDLLRIVKVELQRDMKPYEVQMIMFAKSCFICHEQRNLQTCTECYCVNYCSNHAQALKYHYISNCARLKSCLQADQYLQLDYRVTYNKF
;
A
#
# COMPACT_ATOMS: atom_id res chain seq x y z
N CYS A 1 -9.79 -2.26 7.29
CA CYS A 1 -9.76 -2.85 5.94
C CYS A 1 -8.38 -3.41 5.54
N ASN A 2 -7.37 -3.40 6.42
CA ASN A 2 -6.01 -3.91 6.18
C ASN A 2 -5.26 -3.27 4.99
N MET A 3 -5.70 -2.10 4.53
CA MET A 3 -5.05 -1.34 3.45
C MET A 3 -4.00 -0.34 3.95
N ILE A 4 -4.00 -0.05 5.25
CA ILE A 4 -3.03 0.81 5.93
C ILE A 4 -2.72 0.20 7.29
N LEU A 5 -1.51 0.43 7.78
CA LEU A 5 -1.07 0.09 9.12
C LEU A 5 -0.61 1.36 9.80
N TYR A 6 -1.09 1.59 11.02
CA TYR A 6 -0.69 2.72 11.84
C TYR A 6 0.40 2.26 12.83
N CYS A 7 1.32 3.17 13.14
CA CYS A 7 2.38 2.91 14.11
C CYS A 7 1.90 2.97 15.58
N SER A 8 0.70 3.51 15.83
CA SER A 8 0.09 3.63 17.15
C SER A 8 -1.42 3.80 17.02
N SER A 9 -2.15 3.46 18.09
CA SER A 9 -3.59 3.70 18.17
C SER A 9 -3.96 5.17 18.11
N ASN A 10 -3.08 6.08 18.54
CA ASN A 10 -3.34 7.52 18.46
C ASN A 10 -3.41 8.00 17.01
N HIS A 11 -2.45 7.64 16.15
CA HIS A 11 -2.51 8.03 14.74
C HIS A 11 -3.66 7.33 14.00
N GLU A 12 -4.02 6.11 14.40
CA GLU A 12 -5.23 5.46 13.90
C GLU A 12 -6.50 6.24 14.26
N LEU A 13 -6.59 6.75 15.50
CA LEU A 13 -7.72 7.58 15.95
C LEU A 13 -7.77 8.93 15.24
N GLU A 14 -6.63 9.58 15.01
CA GLU A 14 -6.52 10.83 14.26
C GLU A 14 -7.06 10.68 12.83
N ASP A 15 -6.73 9.57 12.17
CA ASP A 15 -7.16 9.31 10.80
C ASP A 15 -8.52 8.60 10.70
N LYS A 16 -9.11 8.19 11.82
CA LYS A 16 -10.28 7.29 11.85
C LYS A 16 -11.43 7.78 10.99
N THR A 17 -11.87 9.03 11.17
CA THR A 17 -13.01 9.60 10.44
C THR A 17 -12.73 9.63 8.93
N ASN A 18 -11.56 10.11 8.53
CA ASN A 18 -11.15 10.16 7.13
C ASN A 18 -11.09 8.74 6.53
N HIS A 19 -10.47 7.80 7.26
CA HIS A 19 -10.34 6.42 6.86
C HIS A 19 -11.69 5.72 6.69
N GLU A 20 -12.65 5.96 7.60
CA GLU A 20 -13.99 5.35 7.53
C GLU A 20 -14.74 5.74 6.25
N GLU A 21 -14.66 7.01 5.84
CA GLU A 21 -15.27 7.50 4.61
C GLU A 21 -14.72 6.77 3.37
N ILE A 22 -13.39 6.77 3.19
CA ILE A 22 -12.77 6.11 2.05
C ILE A 22 -12.96 4.58 2.09
N CYS A 23 -12.88 3.97 3.28
CA CYS A 23 -13.10 2.55 3.48
C CYS A 23 -14.50 2.13 3.04
N LYS A 24 -15.52 2.94 3.33
CA LYS A 24 -16.90 2.71 2.87
C LYS A 24 -17.02 2.74 1.35
N ILE A 25 -16.37 3.71 0.69
CA ILE A 25 -16.34 3.83 -0.77
C ILE A 25 -15.63 2.61 -1.39
N LEU A 26 -14.44 2.26 -0.89
CA LEU A 26 -13.66 1.12 -1.38
C LEU A 26 -14.44 -0.20 -1.21
N ARG A 27 -15.15 -0.38 -0.10
CA ARG A 27 -16.02 -1.53 0.11
C ARG A 27 -17.21 -1.55 -0.86
N LYS A 28 -17.83 -0.41 -1.17
CA LYS A 28 -18.88 -0.34 -2.20
C LYS A 28 -18.31 -0.76 -3.56
N LEU A 29 -17.15 -0.20 -3.92
CA LEU A 29 -16.47 -0.46 -5.19
C LEU A 29 -15.97 -1.91 -5.32
N SER A 30 -15.59 -2.57 -4.23
CA SER A 30 -15.18 -3.98 -4.28
C SER A 30 -16.31 -4.92 -4.73
N HIS A 31 -17.56 -4.52 -4.54
CA HIS A 31 -18.73 -5.27 -5.00
C HIS A 31 -19.19 -4.81 -6.39
N SER A 32 -19.24 -3.50 -6.64
CA SER A 32 -19.74 -2.97 -7.94
C SER A 32 -18.71 -3.04 -9.06
N HIS A 33 -17.42 -2.98 -8.74
CA HIS A 33 -16.30 -3.01 -9.69
C HIS A 33 -15.23 -4.01 -9.22
N PRO A 34 -15.56 -5.31 -9.11
CA PRO A 34 -14.66 -6.32 -8.56
C PRO A 34 -13.36 -6.47 -9.38
N ILE A 35 -13.37 -6.02 -10.63
CA ILE A 35 -12.19 -6.01 -11.51
C ILE A 35 -10.98 -5.34 -10.88
N PHE A 36 -11.14 -4.32 -10.03
CA PHE A 36 -9.99 -3.69 -9.36
C PHE A 36 -9.32 -4.57 -8.28
N TRP A 37 -9.95 -5.67 -7.86
CA TRP A 37 -9.45 -6.60 -6.85
C TRP A 37 -9.18 -8.01 -7.40
N LEU A 38 -9.63 -8.32 -8.62
CA LEU A 38 -9.45 -9.61 -9.30
C LEU A 38 -8.24 -9.64 -10.24
N ASN A 39 -7.25 -8.77 -10.00
CA ASN A 39 -6.09 -8.62 -10.86
C ASN A 39 -5.16 -9.84 -10.77
N HIS A 40 -5.28 -10.77 -11.72
CA HIS A 40 -4.32 -11.84 -11.94
C HIS A 40 -3.53 -11.53 -13.22
N ASN A 41 -2.20 -11.65 -13.15
CA ASN A 41 -1.29 -11.56 -14.30
C ASN A 41 -1.30 -10.22 -15.05
N PHE A 42 -1.48 -9.12 -14.31
CA PHE A 42 -1.32 -7.81 -14.92
C PHE A 42 0.15 -7.56 -15.27
N VAL A 43 0.41 -7.13 -16.51
CA VAL A 43 1.66 -6.43 -16.82
C VAL A 43 1.66 -5.09 -16.07
N ARG A 44 2.83 -4.62 -15.64
CA ARG A 44 3.03 -3.42 -14.80
C ARG A 44 2.16 -2.22 -15.24
N ASP A 45 2.15 -1.90 -16.53
CA ASP A 45 1.42 -0.73 -17.03
C ASP A 45 -0.09 -0.86 -16.87
N ASN A 46 -0.62 -2.07 -17.09
CA ASN A 46 -2.03 -2.35 -16.86
C ASN A 46 -2.37 -2.24 -15.37
N TRP A 47 -1.47 -2.65 -14.47
CA TRP A 47 -1.67 -2.50 -13.02
C TRP A 47 -1.71 -1.01 -12.63
N VAL A 48 -0.73 -0.23 -13.09
CA VAL A 48 -0.67 1.22 -12.84
C VAL A 48 -1.92 1.91 -13.38
N LYS A 49 -2.37 1.56 -14.59
CA LYS A 49 -3.61 2.07 -15.17
C LYS A 49 -4.82 1.72 -14.29
N SER A 50 -4.95 0.46 -13.88
CA SER A 50 -6.00 0.00 -12.97
C SER A 50 -6.04 0.80 -11.65
N ARG A 51 -4.88 1.09 -11.05
CA ARG A 51 -4.82 1.91 -9.82
C ARG A 51 -5.23 3.36 -10.06
N LYS A 52 -4.80 3.96 -11.19
CA LYS A 52 -5.21 5.32 -11.58
C LYS A 52 -6.71 5.41 -11.84
N ASP A 53 -7.30 4.39 -12.46
CA ASP A 53 -8.72 4.36 -12.74
C ASP A 53 -9.54 4.21 -11.45
N LEU A 54 -9.13 3.33 -10.53
CA LEU A 54 -9.74 3.23 -9.20
C LEU A 54 -9.61 4.56 -8.43
N LEU A 55 -8.43 5.18 -8.43
CA LEU A 55 -8.19 6.46 -7.78
C LEU A 55 -9.12 7.55 -8.31
N ARG A 56 -9.34 7.60 -9.64
CA ARG A 56 -10.25 8.58 -10.25
C ARG A 56 -11.68 8.41 -9.74
N ILE A 57 -12.17 7.18 -9.67
CA ILE A 57 -13.53 6.88 -9.18
C ILE A 57 -13.65 7.26 -7.70
N VAL A 58 -12.68 6.89 -6.87
CA VAL A 58 -12.69 7.22 -5.44
C VAL A 58 -12.68 8.73 -5.24
N LYS A 59 -11.88 9.49 -6.01
CA LYS A 59 -11.86 10.96 -5.95
C LYS A 59 -13.22 11.59 -6.26
N VAL A 60 -13.99 11.02 -7.18
CA VAL A 60 -15.33 11.53 -7.54
C VAL A 60 -16.36 11.19 -6.47
N GLU A 61 -16.28 9.99 -5.88
CA GLU A 61 -17.22 9.55 -4.85
C GLU A 61 -16.93 10.19 -3.48
N LEU A 62 -15.68 10.57 -3.22
CA LEU A 62 -15.27 11.23 -1.98
C LEU A 62 -15.62 12.72 -2.03
N GLN A 63 -16.47 13.18 -1.10
CA GLN A 63 -16.98 14.56 -1.08
C GLN A 63 -16.00 15.59 -0.48
N ARG A 64 -14.71 15.26 -0.51
CA ARG A 64 -13.61 16.08 0.00
C ARG A 64 -12.33 15.72 -0.74
N ASP A 65 -11.30 16.56 -0.56
CA ASP A 65 -9.97 16.22 -1.04
C ASP A 65 -9.42 14.97 -0.36
N MET A 66 -8.76 14.13 -1.17
CA MET A 66 -8.03 12.98 -0.67
C MET A 66 -6.78 13.41 0.07
N LYS A 67 -6.53 12.81 1.23
CA LYS A 67 -5.27 12.94 1.95
C LYS A 67 -4.16 12.18 1.20
N PRO A 68 -2.89 12.59 1.34
CA PRO A 68 -1.77 11.93 0.69
C PRO A 68 -1.71 10.41 0.95
N TYR A 69 -1.94 9.97 2.20
CA TYR A 69 -1.93 8.54 2.54
C TYR A 69 -3.08 7.77 1.87
N GLU A 70 -4.23 8.40 1.64
CA GLU A 70 -5.38 7.77 0.97
C GLU A 70 -5.08 7.51 -0.51
N VAL A 71 -4.38 8.44 -1.15
CA VAL A 71 -3.86 8.26 -2.52
C VAL A 71 -2.86 7.10 -2.53
N GLN A 72 -1.96 7.05 -1.55
CA GLN A 72 -0.96 6.00 -1.42
C GLN A 72 -1.58 4.61 -1.18
N MET A 73 -2.64 4.50 -0.36
CA MET A 73 -3.38 3.26 -0.13
C MET A 73 -3.89 2.62 -1.42
N ILE A 74 -4.30 3.44 -2.40
CA ILE A 74 -4.78 2.97 -3.70
C ILE A 74 -3.60 2.68 -4.63
N MET A 75 -2.68 3.64 -4.78
CA MET A 75 -1.58 3.56 -5.76
C MET A 75 -0.56 2.47 -5.42
N PHE A 76 -0.31 2.24 -4.13
CA PHE A 76 0.66 1.29 -3.60
C PHE A 76 -0.01 0.10 -2.90
N ALA A 77 -1.20 -0.28 -3.36
CA ALA A 77 -1.92 -1.43 -2.84
C ALA A 77 -1.05 -2.69 -2.80
N LYS A 78 -1.11 -3.41 -1.67
CA LYS A 78 -0.36 -4.65 -1.44
C LYS A 78 -0.64 -5.65 -2.57
N SER A 79 0.38 -5.96 -3.36
CA SER A 79 0.28 -6.88 -4.50
C SER A 79 1.57 -7.64 -4.72
N CYS A 80 1.51 -8.79 -5.39
CA CYS A 80 2.69 -9.50 -5.84
C CYS A 80 3.51 -8.62 -6.80
N PHE A 81 4.80 -8.45 -6.53
CA PHE A 81 5.67 -7.57 -7.31
C PHE A 81 5.88 -8.00 -8.78
N ILE A 82 5.47 -9.22 -9.13
CA ILE A 82 5.58 -9.78 -10.49
C ILE A 82 4.24 -9.75 -11.20
N CYS A 83 3.20 -10.38 -10.66
CA CYS A 83 1.91 -10.55 -11.35
C CYS A 83 0.77 -9.66 -10.84
N HIS A 84 1.03 -8.86 -9.81
CA HIS A 84 0.06 -7.98 -9.16
C HIS A 84 -1.18 -8.66 -8.56
N GLU A 85 -1.11 -9.98 -8.33
CA GLU A 85 -2.03 -10.69 -7.43
C GLU A 85 -2.14 -9.97 -6.09
N GLN A 86 -3.35 -9.82 -5.55
CA GLN A 86 -3.58 -9.11 -4.29
C GLN A 86 -3.91 -10.05 -3.12
N ARG A 87 -4.11 -11.33 -3.38
CA ARG A 87 -4.53 -12.33 -2.37
C ARG A 87 -3.36 -13.23 -1.96
N ASN A 88 -3.44 -13.75 -0.74
CA ASN A 88 -2.54 -14.79 -0.21
C ASN A 88 -1.05 -14.45 -0.40
N LEU A 89 -0.70 -13.21 -0.09
CA LEU A 89 0.65 -12.67 -0.29
C LEU A 89 1.53 -12.88 0.92
N GLN A 90 2.78 -13.22 0.65
CA GLN A 90 3.88 -13.22 1.60
C GLN A 90 4.69 -11.94 1.43
N THR A 91 5.30 -11.47 2.51
CA THR A 91 6.17 -10.29 2.52
C THR A 91 7.62 -10.74 2.69
N CYS A 92 8.55 -10.14 1.93
CA CYS A 92 9.97 -10.37 2.13
C CYS A 92 10.36 -9.95 3.55
N THR A 93 10.90 -10.88 4.34
CA THR A 93 11.24 -10.65 5.75
C THR A 93 12.54 -9.90 5.96
N GLU A 94 13.31 -9.64 4.89
CA GLU A 94 14.55 -8.88 4.97
C GLU A 94 14.35 -7.38 4.77
N CYS A 95 13.65 -7.01 3.70
CA CYS A 95 13.39 -5.60 3.39
C CYS A 95 12.02 -5.11 3.81
N TYR A 96 11.03 -6.00 4.01
CA TYR A 96 9.62 -5.67 4.27
C TYR A 96 8.92 -4.81 3.20
N CYS A 97 9.60 -4.43 2.12
CA CYS A 97 9.08 -3.56 1.05
C CYS A 97 8.43 -4.32 -0.12
N VAL A 98 8.65 -5.63 -0.23
CA VAL A 98 8.21 -6.43 -1.39
C VAL A 98 7.27 -7.55 -0.96
N ASN A 99 6.18 -7.72 -1.70
CA ASN A 99 5.21 -8.79 -1.50
C ASN A 99 5.17 -9.73 -2.70
N TYR A 100 4.93 -11.03 -2.48
CA TYR A 100 4.89 -12.05 -3.52
C TYR A 100 3.83 -13.10 -3.24
N CYS A 101 3.24 -13.67 -4.29
CA CYS A 101 2.33 -14.82 -4.16
C CYS A 101 3.11 -16.14 -4.17
N SER A 102 2.47 -17.23 -3.78
CA SER A 102 3.07 -18.58 -3.76
C SER A 102 3.68 -18.98 -5.10
N ASN A 103 3.01 -18.66 -6.22
CA ASN A 103 3.48 -18.94 -7.58
C ASN A 103 4.80 -18.25 -7.92
N HIS A 104 5.13 -17.15 -7.23
CA HIS A 104 6.33 -16.35 -7.46
C HIS A 104 7.34 -16.42 -6.30
N ALA A 105 7.16 -17.34 -5.36
CA ALA A 105 8.06 -17.49 -4.22
C ALA A 105 9.52 -17.77 -4.65
N GLN A 106 9.72 -18.60 -5.67
CA GLN A 106 11.07 -18.91 -6.17
C GLN A 106 11.76 -17.70 -6.81
N ALA A 107 10.99 -16.81 -7.45
CA ALA A 107 11.52 -15.60 -8.08
C ALA A 107 12.03 -14.58 -7.06
N LEU A 108 11.68 -14.73 -5.78
CA LEU A 108 12.21 -13.91 -4.69
C LEU A 108 13.73 -14.00 -4.57
N LYS A 109 14.35 -15.11 -4.99
CA LYS A 109 15.82 -15.25 -5.04
C LYS A 109 16.48 -14.13 -5.85
N TYR A 110 15.88 -13.73 -6.97
CA TYR A 110 16.39 -12.63 -7.80
C TYR A 110 16.19 -11.25 -7.15
N HIS A 111 15.11 -11.08 -6.39
CA HIS A 111 14.89 -9.89 -5.57
C HIS A 111 15.98 -9.75 -4.49
N TYR A 112 16.31 -10.84 -3.80
CA TYR A 112 17.37 -10.87 -2.79
C TYR A 112 18.73 -10.42 -3.35
N ILE A 113 19.07 -10.86 -4.55
CA ILE A 113 20.36 -10.54 -5.18
C ILE A 113 20.47 -9.07 -5.59
N SER A 114 19.39 -8.47 -6.10
CA SER A 114 19.48 -7.20 -6.83
C SER A 114 19.06 -5.97 -6.04
N ASN A 115 18.01 -6.07 -5.22
CA ASN A 115 17.31 -4.88 -4.72
C ASN A 115 16.99 -4.93 -3.23
N CYS A 116 17.04 -6.11 -2.59
CA CYS A 116 16.57 -6.27 -1.21
C CYS A 116 17.35 -5.40 -0.21
N ALA A 117 18.69 -5.42 -0.28
CA ALA A 117 19.53 -4.62 0.62
C ALA A 117 19.27 -3.12 0.48
N ARG A 118 19.10 -2.62 -0.75
CA ARG A 118 18.82 -1.20 -1.02
C ARG A 118 17.47 -0.79 -0.44
N LEU A 119 16.43 -1.60 -0.63
CA LEU A 119 15.10 -1.33 -0.07
C LEU A 119 15.11 -1.36 1.46
N LYS A 120 15.89 -2.28 2.07
CA LYS A 120 16.10 -2.31 3.52
C LYS A 120 16.72 -1.01 4.02
N SER A 121 17.76 -0.51 3.34
CA SER A 121 18.36 0.79 3.68
C SER A 121 17.38 1.96 3.54
N CYS A 122 16.53 1.97 2.51
CA CYS A 122 15.48 2.98 2.37
C CYS A 122 14.50 2.95 3.56
N LEU A 123 14.00 1.77 3.93
CA LEU A 123 13.11 1.62 5.07
C LEU A 123 13.76 2.11 6.38
N GLN A 124 15.04 1.76 6.59
CA GLN A 124 15.79 2.20 7.77
C GLN A 124 15.97 3.73 7.80
N ALA A 125 16.25 4.34 6.65
CA ALA A 125 16.34 5.80 6.55
C ALA A 125 14.99 6.47 6.84
N ASP A 126 13.89 5.95 6.28
CA ASP A 126 12.54 6.47 6.54
C ASP A 126 12.17 6.37 8.03
N GLN A 127 12.49 5.25 8.67
CA GLN A 127 12.28 5.05 10.11
C GLN A 127 13.10 6.03 10.95
N TYR A 128 14.37 6.23 10.60
CA TYR A 128 15.25 7.18 11.28
C TYR A 128 14.71 8.62 11.19
N LEU A 129 14.31 9.06 10.00
CA LEU A 129 13.74 10.40 9.78
C LEU A 129 12.43 10.60 10.55
N GLN A 130 11.58 9.56 10.66
CA GLN A 130 10.36 9.62 11.45
C GLN A 130 10.65 9.73 12.96
N LEU A 131 11.69 9.05 13.45
CA LEU A 131 12.10 9.15 14.85
C LEU A 131 12.66 10.54 15.16
N ASP A 132 13.50 11.09 14.30
CA ASP A 132 14.04 12.44 14.46
C ASP A 132 12.91 13.48 14.52
N TYR A 133 11.91 13.38 13.63
CA TYR A 133 10.73 14.25 13.66
C TYR A 133 9.99 14.16 15.00
N ARG A 134 9.79 12.95 15.55
CA ARG A 134 9.18 12.75 16.88
C ARG A 134 10.03 13.32 18.01
N VAL A 135 11.36 13.23 17.93
CA VAL A 135 12.26 13.80 18.95
C VAL A 135 12.21 15.33 18.93
N THR A 136 12.08 15.95 17.75
CA THR A 136 11.89 17.41 17.64
C THR A 136 10.51 17.89 18.12
N TYR A 137 9.43 17.12 17.89
CA TYR A 137 8.09 17.49 18.38
C TYR A 137 7.89 17.24 19.89
N ASN A 138 8.63 16.30 20.51
CA ASN A 138 8.59 16.06 21.96
C ASN A 138 9.53 16.99 22.77
N LYS A 139 10.17 17.98 22.12
CA LYS A 139 11.10 18.93 22.74
C LYS A 139 10.52 20.34 22.94
N PHE A 140 9.21 20.53 22.78
CA PHE A 140 8.51 21.78 23.07
C PHE A 140 7.33 21.56 24.02
#